data_AF-A0A0C2E8P5-F1
#
_entry.id   AF-A0A0C2E8P5-F1
#
_cell.length_a   1.000
_cell.length_b   1.000
_cell.length_c   1.000
_cell.angle_alpha   90.00
_cell.angle_beta   90.00
_cell.angle_gamma   90.00
#
_symmetry.space_group_name_H-M   'P 1'
#
loop_
_entity.id
_entity.type
_entity.pdbx_description
1 polymer ?
#
loop_
_entity_poly.entity_id
_entity_poly.type
_entity_poly.pdbx_seq_one_letter_code
_entity_poly.pdbx_strand_id
1 'polypeptide(L)'
;MIFANGDCYITYQQPDPIDSTKRVELEKAFEEGEHVYLNSMITTEHTLTFYYSPIKVMEEQNTIEPGDIIIEEVREFLTGMEFSI
;
A
#
# COMPACT_ATOMS: atom_id res chain seq x y z
N MET A 1 -1.50 6.70 9.29
CA MET A 1 -2.91 6.26 9.20
C MET A 1 -3.11 5.53 7.88
N ILE A 2 -3.63 4.31 7.91
CA ILE A 2 -4.00 3.55 6.70
C ILE A 2 -5.52 3.58 6.55
N PHE A 3 -6.01 3.83 5.33
CA PHE A 3 -7.44 3.85 5.04
C PHE A 3 -7.72 3.49 3.58
N ALA A 4 -8.93 2.96 3.32
CA ALA A 4 -9.43 2.77 1.96
C ALA A 4 -9.76 4.13 1.30
N ASN A 5 -9.28 4.31 0.08
CA ASN A 5 -9.45 5.52 -0.72
C ASN A 5 -10.24 5.18 -1.99
N GLY A 6 -11.55 4.98 -1.84
CA GLY A 6 -12.38 4.37 -2.85
C GLY A 6 -12.19 2.85 -2.92
N ASP A 7 -12.65 2.24 -4.00
CA ASP A 7 -12.79 0.77 -4.06
C ASP A 7 -11.49 0.05 -4.41
N CYS A 8 -10.56 0.71 -5.11
CA CYS A 8 -9.36 0.08 -5.68
C CYS A 8 -8.05 0.60 -5.08
N TYR A 9 -8.12 1.46 -4.06
CA TYR A 9 -6.92 2.08 -3.50
C TYR A 9 -6.91 2.03 -1.98
N ILE A 10 -5.74 1.73 -1.42
CA ILE A 10 -5.44 1.92 0.01
C ILE A 10 -4.40 3.03 0.12
N THR A 11 -4.59 3.96 1.06
CA THR A 11 -3.65 5.06 1.29
C THR A 11 -3.10 5.00 2.71
N TYR A 12 -1.77 5.05 2.81
CA TYR A 12 -1.07 5.39 4.04
C TYR A 12 -0.73 6.89 4.03
N GLN A 13 -1.13 7.60 5.07
CA GLN A 13 -0.82 9.00 5.29
C GLN A 13 -0.06 9.18 6.59
N GLN A 14 1.01 9.96 6.56
CA GLN A 14 1.81 10.32 7.74
C GLN A 14 1.93 11.84 7.91
N PRO A 15 2.12 12.32 9.14
CA PRO A 15 2.24 13.76 9.41
C PRO A 15 3.53 14.35 8.84
N ASP A 16 4.65 13.63 8.96
CA ASP A 16 5.96 14.11 8.53
C ASP A 16 6.15 13.89 7.01
N PRO A 17 6.78 14.85 6.31
CA PRO A 17 7.14 14.66 4.91
C PRO A 17 8.01 13.42 4.70
N ILE A 18 7.72 12.67 3.64
CA ILE A 18 8.58 11.59 3.16
C ILE A 18 9.78 12.24 2.48
N ASP A 19 10.97 12.05 3.07
CA ASP A 19 12.21 12.56 2.50
C ASP A 19 12.42 12.02 1.08
N SER A 20 12.98 12.86 0.19
CA SER A 20 13.23 12.51 -1.20
C SER A 20 14.07 11.24 -1.39
N THR A 21 15.02 10.96 -0.49
CA THR A 21 15.84 9.73 -0.50
C THR A 21 14.99 8.54 -0.14
N LYS A 22 14.21 8.65 0.95
CA LYS A 22 13.31 7.58 1.41
C LYS A 22 12.24 7.27 0.37
N ARG A 23 11.77 8.29 -0.38
CA ARG A 23 10.85 8.11 -1.51
C ARG A 23 11.45 7.23 -2.60
N VAL A 24 12.68 7.50 -3.03
CA VAL A 24 13.37 6.68 -4.05
C VAL A 24 13.59 5.25 -3.54
N GLU A 25 13.98 5.09 -2.28
CA GLU A 25 14.12 3.77 -1.65
C GLU A 25 12.79 3.00 -1.61
N LEU A 26 11.69 3.69 -1.28
CA LEU A 26 10.34 3.11 -1.27
C LEU A 26 9.88 2.68 -2.64
N GLU A 27 10.02 3.55 -3.65
CA GLU A 27 9.62 3.24 -5.02
C GLU A 27 10.42 2.04 -5.54
N LYS A 28 11.74 2.02 -5.28
CA LYS A 28 12.60 0.90 -5.64
C LYS A 28 12.23 -0.40 -4.91
N ALA A 29 12.02 -0.34 -3.59
CA ALA A 29 11.64 -1.50 -2.80
C ALA A 29 10.29 -2.06 -3.22
N PHE A 30 9.34 -1.20 -3.62
CA PHE A 30 8.07 -1.63 -4.16
C PHE A 30 8.24 -2.30 -5.53
N GLU A 31 9.05 -1.73 -6.43
CA GLU A 31 9.30 -2.32 -7.76
C GLU A 31 10.05 -3.67 -7.70
N GLU A 32 10.99 -3.82 -6.76
CA GLU A 32 11.78 -5.05 -6.59
C GLU A 32 11.08 -6.11 -5.71
N GLY A 33 10.05 -5.70 -4.96
CA GLY A 33 9.30 -6.57 -4.06
C GLY A 33 8.28 -7.45 -4.78
N GLU A 34 8.03 -8.64 -4.22
CA GLU A 34 6.88 -9.46 -4.61
C GLU A 34 5.65 -9.02 -3.83
N HIS A 35 4.61 -8.59 -4.55
CA HIS A 35 3.30 -8.24 -3.99
C HIS A 35 2.26 -9.20 -4.54
N VAL A 36 1.36 -9.66 -3.69
CA VAL A 36 0.32 -10.63 -4.08
C VAL A 36 -0.81 -9.91 -4.80
N TYR A 37 -1.22 -8.76 -4.24
CA TYR A 37 -2.36 -8.00 -4.74
C TYR A 37 -2.06 -6.53 -5.04
N LEU A 38 -0.95 -5.98 -4.55
CA LEU A 38 -0.56 -4.61 -4.87
C LEU A 38 0.04 -4.53 -6.28
N ASN A 39 -0.57 -3.71 -7.13
CA ASN A 39 -0.20 -3.61 -8.55
C ASN A 39 0.66 -2.37 -8.84
N SER A 40 0.44 -1.27 -8.12
CA SER A 40 1.23 -0.06 -8.25
C SER A 40 1.16 0.79 -6.99
N MET A 41 2.13 1.68 -6.83
CA MET A 41 2.21 2.65 -5.74
C MET A 41 2.47 4.05 -6.30
N ILE A 42 1.75 5.03 -5.77
CA ILE A 42 1.97 6.46 -6.04
C ILE A 42 2.38 7.12 -4.73
N THR A 43 3.46 7.88 -4.77
CA THR A 43 4.01 8.57 -3.61
C THR A 43 3.84 10.09 -3.76
N THR A 44 3.46 10.73 -2.67
CA THR A 44 3.46 12.20 -2.54
C THR A 44 4.35 12.61 -1.37
N GLU A 45 4.35 13.89 -1.02
CA GLU A 45 5.09 14.39 0.14
C GLU A 45 4.63 13.73 1.46
N HIS A 46 3.36 13.35 1.59
CA HIS A 46 2.82 12.84 2.87
C HIS A 46 2.08 11.50 2.75
N THR A 47 1.94 10.97 1.54
CA THR A 47 1.11 9.79 1.30
C THR A 47 1.79 8.76 0.42
N LEU A 48 1.43 7.50 0.68
CA LEU A 48 1.67 6.36 -0.18
C LEU A 48 0.30 5.78 -0.53
N THR A 49 -0.04 5.78 -1.81
CA THR A 49 -1.32 5.26 -2.30
C THR A 49 -1.07 4.05 -3.17
N PHE A 50 -1.63 2.92 -2.77
CA PHE A 50 -1.46 1.62 -3.39
C PHE A 50 -2.71 1.26 -4.18
N TYR A 51 -2.52 0.80 -5.41
CA TYR A 51 -3.58 0.28 -6.26
C TYR A 51 -3.63 -1.23 -6.19
N TYR A 52 -4.84 -1.80 -6.14
CA TYR A 52 -5.08 -3.24 -6.21
C TYR A 52 -6.33 -3.53 -7.06
N SER A 53 -6.51 -4.79 -7.45
CA SER A 53 -7.75 -5.26 -8.11
C SER A 53 -8.70 -5.89 -7.08
N PRO A 54 -9.80 -5.23 -6.68
CA PRO A 54 -10.70 -5.77 -5.67
C PRO A 54 -11.34 -7.07 -6.12
N ILE A 55 -11.70 -7.17 -7.40
CA ILE A 55 -12.29 -8.38 -8.00
C ILE A 55 -11.35 -9.57 -7.83
N LYS A 56 -10.06 -9.41 -8.12
CA LYS A 56 -9.06 -10.48 -7.95
C LYS A 56 -9.02 -10.98 -6.51
N VAL A 57 -8.97 -10.06 -5.55
CA VAL A 57 -8.92 -10.39 -4.11
C VAL A 57 -10.21 -11.09 -3.68
N MET A 58 -11.37 -10.57 -4.07
CA MET A 58 -12.67 -11.13 -3.74
C MET A 58 -12.82 -12.57 -4.27
N GLU A 59 -12.38 -12.82 -5.51
CA GLU A 59 -12.45 -14.15 -6.13
C GLU A 59 -11.49 -15.14 -5.46
N GLU A 60 -10.25 -14.74 -5.17
CA GLU A 60 -9.24 -15.63 -4.60
C GLU A 60 -9.44 -15.91 -3.11
N GLN A 61 -9.91 -14.91 -2.36
CA GLN A 61 -10.09 -15.00 -0.90
C GLN A 61 -11.54 -15.27 -0.49
N ASN A 62 -12.46 -15.37 -1.46
CA ASN A 62 -13.90 -15.57 -1.24
C ASN A 62 -14.46 -14.57 -0.20
N THR A 63 -14.16 -13.29 -0.40
CA THR A 63 -14.54 -12.18 0.49
C THR A 63 -15.40 -11.15 -0.24
N ILE A 64 -16.21 -10.41 0.52
CA ILE A 64 -16.90 -9.20 0.04
C ILE A 64 -16.22 -7.91 0.52
N GLU A 65 -15.22 -8.03 1.40
CA GLU A 65 -14.45 -6.94 2.00
C GLU A 65 -12.96 -7.12 1.65
N PRO A 66 -12.56 -6.86 0.38
CA PRO A 66 -11.17 -7.04 -0.04
C PRO A 66 -10.23 -6.01 0.61
N GLY A 67 -10.77 -4.85 1.02
CA GLY A 67 -9.98 -3.76 1.60
C GLY A 67 -9.20 -4.17 2.85
N ASP A 68 -9.78 -4.98 3.73
CA ASP A 68 -9.12 -5.42 4.97
C ASP A 68 -7.89 -6.29 4.69
N ILE A 69 -7.98 -7.17 3.69
CA ILE A 69 -6.87 -8.02 3.27
C ILE A 69 -5.73 -7.16 2.71
N ILE A 70 -6.07 -6.16 1.90
CA ILE A 70 -5.08 -5.27 1.29
C ILE A 70 -4.46 -4.33 2.32
N ILE A 71 -5.23 -3.88 3.32
CA ILE A 71 -4.69 -3.09 4.43
C ILE A 71 -3.59 -3.87 5.15
N GLU A 72 -3.75 -5.17 5.36
CA GLU A 72 -2.73 -6.00 5.99
C GLU A 72 -1.49 -6.16 5.10
N GLU A 73 -1.64 -6.41 3.80
CA GLU A 73 -0.50 -6.44 2.86
C GLU A 73 0.26 -5.10 2.82
N VAL A 74 -0.47 -3.97 2.85
CA VAL A 74 0.13 -2.64 2.96
C VAL A 74 0.87 -2.47 4.29
N ARG A 75 0.31 -2.95 5.42
CA ARG A 75 1.01 -2.91 6.72
C ARG A 75 2.31 -3.72 6.69
N GLU A 76 2.29 -4.91 6.10
CA GLU A 76 3.47 -5.77 6.00
C GLU A 76 4.58 -5.10 5.19
N PHE A 77 4.25 -4.55 4.03
CA PHE A 77 5.19 -3.78 3.21
C PHE A 77 5.80 -2.61 3.99
N LEU A 78 4.96 -1.78 4.62
CA LEU A 78 5.40 -0.61 5.36
C LEU A 78 6.24 -0.96 6.60
N THR A 79 5.92 -2.07 7.28
CA THR A 79 6.67 -2.56 8.44
C THR A 79 8.07 -3.01 8.00
N GLY A 80 8.18 -3.69 6.85
CA GLY A 80 9.46 -4.04 6.23
C GLY A 80 10.32 -2.84 5.86
N MET A 81 9.69 -1.67 5.64
CA MET A 81 10.36 -0.40 5.33
C MET A 81 10.64 0.48 6.56
N GLU A 82 10.43 -0.07 7.76
CA GLU A 82 10.61 0.59 9.06
C GLU A 82 9.70 1.81 9.30
N PHE A 83 8.52 1.85 8.66
CA PHE A 83 7.50 2.84 9.01
C PHE A 83 6.87 2.50 10.36
N SER A 84 6.65 3.51 11.20
CA SER A 84 5.86 3.37 12.43
C SER A 84 4.38 3.51 12.08
N ILE A 85 3.66 2.39 12.10
CA ILE A 85 2.26 2.29 11.66
C ILE A 85 1.30 1.97 12.79
#